data_AF-A0A6B2CGD9-F1
#
_entry.id   AF-A0A6B2CGD9-F1
#
_cell.length_a   1.000
_cell.length_b   1.000
_cell.length_c   1.000
_cell.angle_alpha   90.00
_cell.angle_beta   90.00
_cell.angle_gamma   90.00
#
_symmetry.space_group_name_H-M   'P 1'
#
loop_
_entity.id
_entity.type
_entity.pdbx_description
1 polymer ?
#
loop_
_entity_poly.entity_id
_entity_poly.type
_entity_poly.pdbx_seq_one_letter_code
_entity_poly.pdbx_strand_id
1 'polypeptide(L)'
;MSERIVSLLERYFQLSEKEAVDLADELDSLYNELKSKYLEALWKPEENRELAEKIVKRAVELIKAGSLGFESELALIALLDILSTDLYDKHLLYRSGGEEG
;
A
#
# COMPACT_ATOMS: atom_id res chain seq x y z
N MET A 1 3.95 3.69 19.05
CA MET A 1 2.72 3.81 18.24
C MET A 1 2.41 2.40 17.75
N SER A 2 1.63 1.62 18.51
CA SER A 2 1.14 0.28 18.10
C SER A 2 0.15 -0.32 19.10
N GLU A 3 0.36 -0.18 20.41
CA GLU A 3 -0.47 -0.85 21.42
C GLU A 3 -1.95 -0.42 21.40
N ARG A 4 -2.22 0.86 21.13
CA ARG A 4 -3.59 1.39 21.02
C ARG A 4 -4.31 0.85 19.78
N ILE A 5 -3.69 0.93 18.60
CA ILE A 5 -4.23 0.38 17.34
C ILE A 5 -4.53 -1.11 17.50
N VAL A 6 -3.57 -1.88 18.05
CA VAL A 6 -3.74 -3.32 18.28
C VAL A 6 -4.91 -3.57 19.24
N SER A 7 -4.97 -2.87 20.37
CA SER A 7 -6.07 -3.04 21.33
C SER A 7 -7.43 -2.74 20.72
N LEU A 8 -7.55 -1.70 19.88
CA LEU A 8 -8.80 -1.36 19.20
C LEU A 8 -9.16 -2.40 18.12
N LEU A 9 -8.18 -2.92 17.38
CA LEU A 9 -8.40 -3.99 16.39
C LEU A 9 -8.86 -5.30 17.03
N GLU A 10 -8.33 -5.68 18.20
CA GLU A 10 -8.74 -6.89 18.92
C GLU A 10 -10.22 -6.87 19.33
N ARG A 11 -10.81 -5.68 19.48
CA ARG A 11 -12.23 -5.48 19.77
C ARG A 11 -12.98 -4.74 18.67
N TYR A 12 -12.58 -4.91 17.42
CA TYR A 12 -13.13 -4.19 16.25
C TYR A 12 -14.66 -4.17 16.20
N PHE A 13 -15.32 -5.30 16.46
CA PHE A 13 -16.79 -5.41 16.43
C PHE A 13 -17.50 -4.88 17.69
N GLN A 14 -16.75 -4.37 18.66
CA GLN A 14 -17.26 -3.85 19.94
C GLN A 14 -16.93 -2.36 20.14
N LEU A 15 -16.36 -1.71 19.13
CA LEU A 15 -15.97 -0.30 19.21
C LEU A 15 -17.20 0.59 19.34
N SER A 16 -17.11 1.60 20.20
CA SER A 16 -18.02 2.74 20.16
C SER A 16 -17.81 3.56 18.89
N GLU A 17 -18.78 4.42 18.54
CA GLU A 17 -18.66 5.34 17.39
C GLU A 17 -17.38 6.19 17.48
N LYS A 18 -17.08 6.73 18.65
CA LYS A 18 -15.87 7.53 18.86
C LYS A 18 -14.60 6.70 18.65
N GLU A 19 -14.54 5.49 19.21
CA GLU A 19 -13.37 4.62 19.05
C GLU A 19 -13.21 4.15 17.60
N ALA A 20 -14.30 3.98 16.85
CA ALA A 20 -14.25 3.63 15.44
C ALA A 20 -13.66 4.78 14.60
N VAL A 21 -14.04 6.03 14.89
CA VAL A 21 -13.46 7.22 14.24
C VAL A 21 -11.98 7.36 14.61
N ASP A 22 -11.65 7.28 15.91
CA ASP A 22 -10.26 7.35 16.37
C ASP A 22 -9.39 6.26 15.71
N LEU A 23 -9.89 5.03 15.62
CA LEU A 23 -9.18 3.93 14.96
C LEU A 23 -9.04 4.19 13.46
N ALA A 24 -10.06 4.72 12.79
CA ALA A 24 -9.99 5.02 11.36
C ALA A 24 -8.88 6.04 11.05
N ASP A 25 -8.79 7.12 11.83
CA ASP A 25 -7.74 8.14 11.67
C ASP A 25 -6.33 7.57 11.92
N GLU A 26 -6.18 6.71 12.94
CA GLU A 26 -4.90 6.05 13.24
C GLU A 26 -4.50 5.05 12.16
N LEU A 27 -5.45 4.27 11.62
CA LEU A 27 -5.20 3.34 10.52
C LEU A 27 -4.88 4.06 9.21
N ASP A 28 -5.57 5.16 8.91
CA ASP A 28 -5.27 5.99 7.73
C ASP A 28 -3.85 6.56 7.80
N SER A 29 -3.46 7.08 8.97
CA SER A 29 -2.10 7.59 9.20
C SER A 29 -1.05 6.50 8.97
N LEU A 30 -1.25 5.30 9.54
CA LEU A 30 -0.34 4.16 9.37
C LEU A 30 -0.28 3.69 7.91
N TYR A 31 -1.43 3.59 7.25
CA TYR A 31 -1.53 3.20 5.85
C TYR A 31 -0.76 4.19 4.95
N ASN A 32 -0.97 5.50 5.14
CA ASN A 32 -0.30 6.52 4.35
C ASN A 32 1.21 6.56 4.59
N GLU A 33 1.68 6.34 5.83
CA GLU A 33 3.11 6.22 6.14
C GLU A 33 3.74 5.03 5.39
N LEU A 34 3.14 3.85 5.50
CA LEU A 34 3.62 2.64 4.84
C LEU A 34 3.57 2.76 3.31
N LYS A 35 2.45 3.24 2.77
CA LYS A 35 2.26 3.43 1.33
C LYS A 35 3.29 4.40 0.77
N SER A 36 3.52 5.54 1.43
CA SER A 36 4.50 6.55 1.01
C SER A 36 5.90 5.95 0.91
N LYS A 37 6.32 5.15 1.89
CA LYS A 37 7.62 4.46 1.88
C LYS A 37 7.77 3.53 0.67
N TYR A 38 6.73 2.75 0.34
CA TYR A 38 6.80 1.83 -0.80
C TYR A 38 6.73 2.54 -2.15
N LEU A 39 5.95 3.62 -2.25
CA LEU A 39 5.91 4.47 -3.45
C LEU A 39 7.27 5.14 -3.68
N GLU A 40 7.91 5.68 -2.63
CA GLU A 40 9.25 6.26 -2.76
C GLU A 40 10.26 5.22 -3.29
N ALA A 41 10.19 3.98 -2.80
CA ALA A 41 11.04 2.90 -3.28
C ALA A 41 10.84 2.61 -4.78
N LEU A 42 9.59 2.62 -5.25
CA LEU A 42 9.23 2.39 -6.67
C LEU A 42 9.55 3.60 -7.57
N TRP A 43 9.53 4.81 -7.01
CA TRP A 43 9.85 6.05 -7.71
C TRP A 43 11.36 6.24 -7.88
N LYS A 44 12.14 5.88 -6.86
CA LYS A 44 13.60 5.98 -6.84
C LYS A 44 14.25 4.59 -6.85
N PRO A 45 14.06 3.79 -7.92
CA PRO A 45 14.58 2.43 -7.97
C PRO A 45 16.11 2.39 -7.97
N GLU A 46 16.80 3.46 -8.40
CA GLU A 46 18.27 3.54 -8.32
C GLU A 46 18.78 3.52 -6.87
N GLU A 47 18.00 4.11 -5.95
CA GLU A 47 18.33 4.17 -4.52
C GLU A 47 17.76 2.98 -3.73
N ASN A 48 16.64 2.39 -4.22
CA ASN A 48 15.85 1.39 -3.50
C ASN A 48 15.63 0.09 -4.29
N ARG A 49 16.57 -0.24 -5.20
CA ARG A 49 16.41 -1.30 -6.20
C ARG A 49 15.90 -2.62 -5.65
N GLU A 50 16.52 -3.11 -4.57
CA GLU A 50 16.17 -4.39 -3.96
C GLU A 50 14.71 -4.39 -3.48
N LEU A 51 14.26 -3.30 -2.86
CA LEU A 51 12.90 -3.19 -2.34
C LEU A 51 11.88 -3.08 -3.48
N ALA A 52 12.15 -2.24 -4.49
CA ALA A 52 11.31 -2.10 -5.67
C ALA A 52 11.14 -3.44 -6.42
N GLU A 53 12.24 -4.16 -6.65
CA GLU A 53 12.21 -5.48 -7.30
C GLU A 53 11.42 -6.50 -6.47
N LYS A 54 11.55 -6.50 -5.14
CA LYS A 54 10.78 -7.39 -4.25
C LYS A 54 9.28 -7.14 -4.34
N ILE A 55 8.83 -5.88 -4.37
CA ILE A 55 7.40 -5.53 -4.49
C ILE A 55 6.83 -6.09 -5.78
N VAL A 56 7.47 -5.77 -6.91
CA VAL A 56 7.01 -6.20 -8.25
C VAL A 56 7.06 -7.72 -8.38
N LYS A 57 8.16 -8.36 -7.95
CA LYS A 57 8.30 -9.81 -8.00
C LYS A 57 7.21 -10.51 -7.19
N ARG A 58 6.91 -10.03 -5.98
CA ARG A 58 5.87 -10.61 -5.14
C ARG A 58 4.48 -10.51 -5.78
N ALA A 59 4.17 -9.36 -6.38
CA ALA A 59 2.91 -9.20 -7.11
C ALA A 59 2.82 -10.17 -8.29
N VAL A 60 3.90 -10.34 -9.07
CA VAL A 60 3.96 -11.30 -10.19
C VAL A 60 3.76 -12.75 -9.71
N GLU A 61 4.41 -13.15 -8.61
CA GLU A 61 4.24 -14.49 -8.03
C GLU A 61 2.79 -14.76 -7.62
N LEU A 62 2.15 -13.81 -6.94
CA LEU A 62 0.76 -13.93 -6.51
C LEU A 62 -0.20 -13.98 -7.70
N ILE A 63 -0.02 -13.14 -8.71
CA ILE A 63 -0.86 -13.16 -9.92
C ILE A 63 -0.73 -14.50 -10.66
N LYS A 64 0.47 -15.08 -10.70
CA LYS A 64 0.74 -16.35 -11.40
C LYS A 64 0.29 -17.60 -10.63
N ALA A 65 -0.02 -17.49 -9.34
CA ALA A 65 -0.33 -18.65 -8.50
C ALA A 65 -1.64 -19.37 -8.91
N GLY A 66 -2.52 -18.72 -9.68
CA GLY A 66 -3.75 -19.32 -10.23
C GLY A 66 -4.88 -19.51 -9.21
N SER A 67 -4.57 -20.02 -8.01
CA SER A 67 -5.45 -20.04 -6.85
C SER A 67 -4.74 -19.43 -5.65
N LEU A 68 -5.35 -18.41 -5.04
CA LEU A 68 -4.81 -17.77 -3.84
C LEU A 68 -5.62 -18.18 -2.62
N GLY A 69 -4.94 -18.39 -1.50
CA GLY A 69 -5.60 -18.45 -0.19
C GLY A 69 -5.86 -17.04 0.34
N PHE A 70 -6.76 -16.93 1.32
CA PHE A 70 -7.21 -15.66 1.92
C PHE A 70 -6.07 -14.66 2.22
N GLU A 71 -5.01 -15.08 2.91
CA GLU A 71 -3.88 -14.20 3.24
C GLU A 71 -3.16 -13.67 2.00
N SER A 72 -3.04 -14.52 0.98
CA SER A 72 -2.38 -14.17 -0.27
C SER A 72 -3.24 -13.24 -1.14
N GLU A 73 -4.57 -13.36 -1.06
CA GLU A 73 -5.50 -12.43 -1.67
C GLU A 73 -5.40 -11.05 -1.02
N LEU A 74 -5.41 -10.97 0.32
CA LEU A 74 -5.25 -9.71 1.05
C LEU A 74 -3.91 -9.04 0.73
N ALA A 75 -2.82 -9.81 0.69
CA ALA A 75 -1.52 -9.31 0.31
C ALA A 75 -1.49 -8.78 -1.14
N LEU A 76 -2.15 -9.48 -2.06
CA LEU A 76 -2.25 -9.05 -3.45
C LEU A 76 -3.04 -7.74 -3.58
N ILE A 77 -4.15 -7.58 -2.85
CA ILE A 77 -4.93 -6.33 -2.83
C ILE A 77 -4.05 -5.14 -2.44
N ALA A 78 -3.27 -5.27 -1.35
CA ALA A 78 -2.37 -4.21 -0.90
C ALA A 78 -1.28 -3.88 -1.94
N LEU A 79 -0.71 -4.90 -2.59
CA LEU A 79 0.32 -4.71 -3.62
C LEU A 79 -0.26 -4.04 -4.88
N LEU A 80 -1.47 -4.40 -5.30
CA LEU A 80 -2.13 -3.81 -6.46
C LEU A 80 -2.47 -2.33 -6.23
N ASP A 81 -2.91 -1.95 -5.02
CA ASP A 81 -3.14 -0.55 -4.66
C ASP A 81 -1.86 0.30 -4.77
N ILE A 82 -0.74 -0.19 -4.24
CA ILE A 82 0.56 0.49 -4.33
C ILE A 82 1.02 0.62 -5.78
N LEU A 83 1.02 -0.48 -6.53
CA LEU A 83 1.50 -0.51 -7.92
C LEU A 83 0.64 0.33 -8.86
N SER A 84 -0.68 0.31 -8.69
CA SER A 84 -1.59 1.14 -9.48
C SER A 84 -1.37 2.63 -9.22
N THR A 85 -1.14 3.01 -7.96
CA THR A 85 -0.81 4.40 -7.59
C THR A 85 0.50 4.85 -8.24
N ASP A 86 1.59 4.08 -8.12
CA ASP A 86 2.88 4.39 -8.75
C ASP A 86 2.77 4.57 -10.27
N LEU A 87 2.06 3.66 -10.95
CA LEU A 87 1.87 3.73 -12.40
C LEU A 87 1.03 4.94 -12.83
N TYR A 88 0.01 5.28 -12.06
CA TYR A 88 -0.83 6.45 -12.33
C TYR A 88 -0.06 7.75 -12.11
N ASP A 89 0.70 7.86 -11.03
CA ASP A 89 1.54 9.03 -10.76
C ASP A 89 2.59 9.24 -11.85
N LYS A 90 3.25 8.15 -12.28
CA LYS A 90 4.17 8.18 -13.44
C LYS A 90 3.45 8.66 -14.70
N HIS A 91 2.25 8.15 -14.99
CA HIS A 91 1.46 8.59 -16.14
C HIS A 91 1.15 10.10 -16.11
N LEU A 92 0.75 10.64 -14.96
CA LEU A 92 0.46 12.06 -14.78
C LEU A 92 1.70 12.94 -15.03
N LEU A 93 2.87 12.49 -14.58
CA LEU A 93 4.14 13.18 -14.84
C LEU A 93 4.50 13.18 -16.33
N TYR A 94 4.39 12.03 -17.00
CA TYR A 94 4.69 11.94 -18.43
C TYR A 94 3.74 12.79 -19.28
N ARG A 95 2.48 12.93 -18.87
CA ARG A 95 1.54 13.86 -19.52
C ARG A 95 1.90 15.32 -19.30
N SER A 96 2.26 15.68 -18.07
CA SER A 96 2.62 17.07 -17.72
C SER A 96 3.94 17.50 -18.34
N GLY A 97 4.87 16.58 -18.61
CA GLY A 97 6.13 16.86 -19.31
C GLY A 97 6.06 16.77 -20.84
N GLY A 98 4.91 16.38 -21.41
CA GLY A 98 4.72 16.18 -22.86
C GLY A 98 4.10 17.37 -23.61
N GLU A 99 3.72 18.45 -22.91
CA GLU A 99 3.15 19.67 -23.50
C GLU A 99 4.17 20.83 -23.66
N GLU A 100 5.47 20.57 -23.52
CA GLU A 100 6.55 21.54 -23.80
C GLU A 100 7.44 21.12 -24.99
N GLY A 101 6.83 20.67 -26.10
CA GLY A 101 7.52 20.34 -27.35
C GLY A 101 6.95 21.02 -28.57
#